data_AF-A0A356KNZ6-F1
#
_entry.id   AF-A0A356KNZ6-F1
#
_cell.length_a   1.000
_cell.length_b   1.000
_cell.length_c   1.000
_cell.angle_alpha   90.00
_cell.angle_beta   90.00
_cell.angle_gamma   90.00
#
_symmetry.space_group_name_H-M   'P 1'
#
loop_
_entity.id
_entity.type
_entity.pdbx_description
1 polymer ?
#
loop_
_entity_poly.entity_id
_entity_poly.type
_entity_poly.pdbx_seq_one_letter_code
_entity_poly.pdbx_strand_id
1 'polypeptide(L)' 'MRTLRFGIEIETIGQTRARVAAAIQSVVGGTVQHVGTPYCYDPYDVIAEDGRRWRVMADSSLSAEKAR' A
#
# COMPACT_ATOMS: atom_id res chain seq x y z
N MET A 1 -10.04 -30.70 1.85
CA MET A 1 -9.12 -29.57 2.10
C MET A 1 -9.95 -28.30 2.26
N ARG A 2 -9.58 -27.40 3.19
CA ARG A 2 -10.23 -26.09 3.34
C ARG A 2 -9.46 -25.06 2.53
N THR A 3 -10.17 -24.18 1.83
CA THR A 3 -9.58 -23.01 1.19
C THR A 3 -9.39 -21.91 2.24
N LEU A 4 -8.14 -21.50 2.48
CA LEU A 4 -7.82 -20.40 3.38
C LEU A 4 -7.45 -19.16 2.56
N ARG A 5 -7.87 -17.99 3.03
CA ARG A 5 -7.45 -16.69 2.48
C ARG A 5 -6.46 -16.08 3.46
N PHE A 6 -5.28 -15.73 2.98
CA PHE A 6 -4.25 -15.04 3.76
C PHE A 6 -3.85 -13.74 3.07
N GLY A 7 -3.32 -12.82 3.86
CA GLY A 7 -2.73 -11.56 3.39
C GLY A 7 -1.29 -11.44 3.87
N ILE A 8 -0.64 -10.35 3.48
CA ILE A 8 0.69 -9.96 3.92
C ILE A 8 0.69 -8.45 4.19
N GLU A 9 1.46 -8.04 5.20
CA GLU A 9 1.80 -6.64 5.46
C GLU A 9 3.28 -6.44 5.13
N ILE A 10 3.60 -5.34 4.46
CA ILE A 10 4.96 -4.99 4.04
C ILE A 10 5.21 -3.56 4.47
N GLU A 11 6.10 -3.40 5.43
CA GLU A 11 6.48 -2.08 5.92
C GLU A 11 7.57 -1.45 5.05
N THR A 12 7.42 -0.15 4.77
CA THR A 12 8.35 0.59 3.90
C THR A 12 8.76 1.91 4.56
N ILE A 13 10.05 2.25 4.40
CA ILE A 13 10.63 3.52 4.85
C ILE A 13 11.37 4.19 3.70
N GLY A 14 11.56 5.52 3.79
CA GLY A 14 12.32 6.28 2.79
C GLY A 14 11.64 6.44 1.43
N GLN A 15 10.36 6.07 1.29
CA GLN A 15 9.57 6.24 0.08
C GLN A 15 8.23 6.92 0.41
N THR A 16 7.64 7.60 -0.59
CA THR A 16 6.28 8.14 -0.44
C THR A 16 5.25 7.04 -0.68
N ARG A 17 4.08 7.12 -0.04
CA ARG A 17 2.98 6.14 -0.25
C ARG A 17 2.58 6.04 -1.71
N ALA A 18 2.53 7.16 -2.44
CA ALA A 18 2.25 7.18 -3.87
C ALA A 18 3.28 6.36 -4.69
N ARG A 19 4.58 6.47 -4.35
CA ARG A 19 5.64 5.73 -5.03
C ARG A 19 5.60 4.24 -4.71
N VAL A 20 5.28 3.88 -3.47
CA VAL A 20 5.05 2.49 -3.08
C VAL A 20 3.82 1.91 -3.81
N ALA A 21 2.72 2.66 -3.89
CA ALA A 21 1.52 2.24 -4.62
C ALA A 21 1.81 2.03 -6.13
N ALA A 22 2.57 2.93 -6.76
CA ALA A 22 3.01 2.76 -8.15
C ALA A 22 3.90 1.53 -8.34
N ALA A 23 4.81 1.26 -7.38
CA ALA A 23 5.64 0.06 -7.42
C ALA A 23 4.80 -1.23 -7.31
N ILE A 24 3.80 -1.26 -6.42
CA ILE A 24 2.86 -2.39 -6.31
C ILE A 24 2.10 -2.56 -7.63
N GLN A 25 1.52 -1.49 -8.18
CA GLN A 25 0.81 -1.52 -9.46
C GLN A 25 1.68 -2.07 -10.60
N SER A 26 2.97 -1.73 -10.64
CA SER A 26 3.88 -2.23 -11.68
C SER A 26 4.05 -3.75 -11.68
N VAL A 27 3.75 -4.41 -10.56
CA VAL A 27 3.85 -5.86 -10.40
C VAL A 27 2.49 -6.54 -10.50
N VAL A 28 1.46 -5.99 -9.85
CA VAL A 28 0.13 -6.63 -9.75
C VAL A 28 -0.86 -6.17 -10.82
N GLY A 29 -0.50 -5.15 -11.61
CA GLY A 29 -1.39 -4.49 -12.57
C GLY A 29 -2.47 -3.63 -11.91
N GLY A 30 -3.53 -3.34 -12.66
CA GLY A 30 -4.70 -2.62 -12.17
C GLY A 30 -4.52 -1.11 -12.00
N THR A 31 -5.31 -0.51 -11.11
CA THR A 31 -5.41 0.95 -10.98
C THR A 31 -5.01 1.45 -9.59
N VAL A 32 -4.24 2.53 -9.55
CA VAL A 32 -3.92 3.27 -8.33
C VAL A 32 -4.98 4.35 -8.09
N GLN A 33 -5.47 4.42 -6.85
CA GLN A 33 -6.35 5.48 -6.38
C GLN A 33 -5.77 6.10 -5.10
N HIS A 34 -5.65 7.43 -5.07
CA HIS A 34 -5.44 8.15 -3.82
C HIS A 34 -6.78 8.25 -3.08
N VAL A 35 -6.90 7.54 -1.97
CA VAL A 35 -8.13 7.51 -1.15
C VAL A 35 -8.16 8.69 -0.19
N GLY A 36 -7.00 9.05 0.38
CA GLY A 36 -6.80 10.27 1.18
C GLY A 36 -7.57 10.35 2.51
N THR A 37 -8.43 9.36 2.81
CA THR A 37 -9.27 9.32 4.00
C THR A 37 -9.17 7.96 4.73
N PRO A 38 -9.08 7.94 6.07
CA PRO A 38 -8.90 9.10 6.94
C PRO A 38 -7.53 9.77 6.73
N TYR A 39 -7.48 11.09 6.89
CA TYR A 39 -6.31 11.91 6.55
C TYR A 39 -5.05 11.51 7.32
N CYS A 40 -5.18 11.02 8.56
CA CYS A 40 -4.04 10.56 9.36
C CYS A 40 -3.29 9.36 8.75
N TYR A 41 -3.97 8.54 7.95
CA TYR A 41 -3.37 7.40 7.26
C TYR A 41 -3.00 7.72 5.82
N ASP A 42 -3.65 8.75 5.23
CA ASP A 42 -3.50 9.21 3.85
C ASP A 42 -3.32 8.06 2.83
N PRO A 43 -4.32 7.15 2.75
CA PRO A 43 -4.15 5.88 2.06
C PRO A 43 -4.17 5.99 0.54
N TYR A 44 -3.46 5.07 -0.09
CA TYR A 44 -3.54 4.75 -1.51
C TYR A 44 -4.01 3.30 -1.66
N ASP A 45 -4.93 3.05 -2.59
CA ASP A 45 -5.37 1.71 -2.96
C ASP A 45 -4.85 1.35 -4.35
N VAL A 46 -4.34 0.14 -4.51
CA VAL A 46 -4.13 -0.52 -5.80
C VAL A 46 -5.16 -1.63 -5.93
N ILE A 47 -6.05 -1.49 -6.90
CA ILE A 47 -7.07 -2.50 -7.21
C ILE A 47 -6.58 -3.32 -8.39
N ALA A 48 -6.18 -4.55 -8.13
CA ALA A 48 -5.76 -5.49 -9.16
C ALA A 48 -6.95 -5.93 -10.02
N GLU A 49 -6.68 -6.48 -11.21
CA GLU A 49 -7.72 -6.88 -12.18
C GLU A 49 -8.66 -7.96 -11.63
N ASP A 50 -8.18 -8.79 -10.70
CA ASP A 50 -8.99 -9.82 -10.02
C ASP A 50 -9.78 -9.29 -8.81
N GLY A 51 -9.78 -7.97 -8.61
CA GLY A 51 -10.50 -7.28 -7.54
C GLY A 51 -9.79 -7.31 -6.18
N ARG A 52 -8.60 -7.90 -6.06
CA ARG A 52 -7.81 -7.78 -4.81
C ARG A 52 -7.33 -6.34 -4.62
N ARG A 53 -7.37 -5.90 -3.36
CA ARG A 53 -6.91 -4.57 -2.94
C ARG A 53 -5.59 -4.68 -2.19
N TRP A 54 -4.62 -3.88 -2.60
CA TRP A 54 -3.43 -3.54 -1.83
C TRP A 54 -3.58 -2.12 -1.31
N ARG A 55 -3.49 -1.93 0.01
CA ARG A 55 -3.56 -0.60 0.63
C ARG A 55 -2.20 -0.18 1.15
N VAL A 56 -1.79 1.00 0.76
CA VAL A 56 -0.57 1.66 1.25
C VAL A 56 -0.98 2.81 2.15
N MET A 57 -0.55 2.81 3.40
CA MET A 57 -0.94 3.82 4.39
C MET A 57 0.17 4.06 5.41
N ALA A 58 0.07 5.16 6.15
CA ALA A 58 0.86 5.34 7.37
C ALA A 58 0.25 4.51 8.50
N ASP A 59 1.08 3.82 9.29
CA ASP A 59 0.63 3.03 10.46
C ASP A 59 1.42 3.38 11.75
N SER A 60 2.46 4.22 11.65
CA SER A 60 3.38 4.60 12.73
C SER A 60 4.23 3.48 13.34
N SER A 61 4.31 2.29 12.71
CA SER A 61 5.09 1.17 13.22
C SER A 61 6.59 1.33 12.96
N LEU A 62 6.97 2.01 11.88
CA LEU A 62 8.36 2.35 11.55
C LEU A 62 8.60 3.86 11.47
N SER A 63 9.83 4.28 11.80
CA SER A 63 10.31 5.65 11.66
C SER A 63 11.44 5.70 10.63
N ALA A 64 11.37 6.65 9.69
CA ALA A 64 12.43 6.92 8.73
C ALA A 64 13.16 8.21 9.14
N GLU A 65 14.48 8.14 9.31
CA GLU A 65 15.28 9.35 9.45
C GLU A 65 15.23 10.14 8.14
N LYS A 66 15.03 11.46 8.22
CA LYS A 66 15.23 12.32 7.05
C LYS A 66 16.73 12.36 6.79
N ALA A 67 17.16 12.03 5.57
CA ALA A 67 18.52 12.30 5.14
C ALA A 67 18.81 13.80 5.37
N ARG A 68 19.90 14.09 6.08
CA ARG A 68 20.37 15.45 6.37
C ARG A 68 20.70 16.22 5.11
#